data_AF-A0A132B1D0-F1
#
_entry.id   AF-A0A132B1D0-F1
#
_cell.length_a   1.000
_cell.length_b   1.000
_cell.length_c   1.000
_cell.angle_alpha   90.00
_cell.angle_beta   90.00
_cell.angle_gamma   90.00
#
_symmetry.space_group_name_H-M   'P 1'
#
loop_
_entity.id
_entity.type
_entity.pdbx_description
1 polymer ?
#
loop_
_entity_poly.entity_id
_entity_poly.type
_entity_poly.pdbx_seq_one_letter_code
_entity_poly.pdbx_strand_id
1 'polypeptide(L)'
;INIPEDVINWITILTNLEDKFVYHFEWLIAAALTQTYACVVENGLEYSKLVIGEADVFLRLKENEPHMLYYHLAEPNIEAEAQSDADI
;
A
#
# COMPACT_ATOMS: atom_id res chain seq x y z
N ILE A 1 -3.69 9.11 2.83
CA ILE A 1 -2.82 9.47 1.70
C ILE A 1 -3.71 9.86 0.53
N ASN A 2 -3.55 11.08 0.02
CA ASN A 2 -4.23 11.58 -1.18
C ASN A 2 -3.26 11.46 -2.35
N ILE A 3 -3.33 10.35 -3.11
CA ILE A 3 -2.32 9.98 -4.12
C ILE A 3 -2.02 11.11 -5.14
N PRO A 4 -3.01 11.79 -5.74
CA PRO A 4 -2.75 12.91 -6.66
C PRO A 4 -1.90 14.05 -6.06
N GLU A 5 -2.17 14.44 -4.80
CA GLU A 5 -1.49 15.56 -4.15
C GLU A 5 -0.17 15.12 -3.52
N ASP A 6 -0.19 13.99 -2.80
CA ASP A 6 0.92 13.54 -1.97
C ASP A 6 2.03 12.85 -2.79
N VAL A 7 1.71 12.24 -3.95
CA VAL A 7 2.66 11.40 -4.69
C VAL A 7 2.94 11.91 -6.10
N ILE A 8 1.92 12.37 -6.84
CA ILE A 8 2.09 12.72 -8.26
C ILE A 8 2.71 14.12 -8.44
N ASN A 9 2.32 15.10 -7.62
CA ASN A 9 2.75 16.49 -7.78
C ASN A 9 4.14 16.82 -7.18
N TRP A 10 4.83 15.85 -6.55
CA TRP A 10 6.05 16.13 -5.76
C TRP A 10 7.37 16.17 -6.56
N ILE A 11 7.33 16.01 -7.89
CA ILE A 11 8.52 15.94 -8.76
C ILE A 11 9.45 17.18 -8.69
N THR A 12 8.96 18.32 -8.20
CA THR A 12 9.64 19.61 -8.39
C THR A 12 10.76 19.91 -7.39
N ILE A 13 10.91 19.19 -6.25
CA ILE A 13 11.88 19.57 -5.19
C ILE A 13 12.50 18.36 -4.46
N LEU A 14 13.24 17.48 -5.14
CA LEU A 14 13.96 16.38 -4.48
C LEU A 14 15.48 16.44 -4.77
N THR A 15 16.21 17.12 -3.89
CA THR A 15 17.67 17.34 -4.00
C THR A 15 18.53 16.30 -3.26
N ASN A 16 17.98 15.57 -2.28
CA ASN A 16 18.70 14.52 -1.52
C ASN A 16 18.29 13.09 -1.97
N LEU A 17 19.19 12.12 -1.77
CA LEU A 17 19.02 10.71 -2.14
C LEU A 17 17.99 9.97 -1.29
N GLU A 18 17.89 10.30 0.00
CA GLU A 18 16.89 9.72 0.91
C GLU A 18 15.46 10.13 0.52
N ASP A 19 15.23 11.42 0.26
CA ASP A 19 13.93 11.92 -0.20
C ASP A 19 13.54 11.29 -1.55
N LYS A 20 14.51 11.05 -2.44
CA LYS A 20 14.27 10.32 -3.70
C LYS A 20 13.88 8.87 -3.48
N PHE A 21 14.48 8.19 -2.50
CA PHE A 21 14.14 6.81 -2.17
C PHE A 21 12.70 6.73 -1.66
N VAL A 22 12.33 7.59 -0.71
CA VAL A 22 10.96 7.67 -0.17
C VAL A 22 9.97 7.98 -1.28
N TYR A 23 10.24 9.01 -2.09
CA TYR A 23 9.39 9.36 -3.23
C TYR A 23 9.19 8.18 -4.21
N HIS A 24 10.27 7.50 -4.59
CA HIS A 24 10.18 6.35 -5.48
C HIS A 24 9.38 5.21 -4.87
N PHE A 25 9.54 4.97 -3.57
CA PHE A 25 8.76 3.97 -2.86
C PHE A 25 7.27 4.33 -2.87
N GLU A 26 6.90 5.54 -2.47
CA GLU A 26 5.51 6.03 -2.49
C GLU A 26 4.89 5.96 -3.89
N TRP A 27 5.66 6.32 -4.92
CA TRP A 27 5.23 6.22 -6.31
C TRP A 27 4.95 4.77 -6.73
N LEU A 28 5.86 3.84 -6.38
CA LEU A 28 5.67 2.41 -6.66
C LEU A 28 4.44 1.84 -5.95
N ILE A 29 4.23 2.23 -4.69
CA ILE A 29 3.03 1.84 -3.92
C ILE A 29 1.76 2.38 -4.57
N ALA A 30 1.73 3.66 -4.93
CA ALA A 30 0.59 4.27 -5.60
C ALA A 30 0.29 3.58 -6.94
N ALA A 31 1.32 3.28 -7.74
CA ALA A 31 1.18 2.58 -9.01
C ALA A 31 0.66 1.15 -8.82
N ALA A 32 1.17 0.42 -7.83
CA ALA A 32 0.75 -0.95 -7.54
C ALA A 32 -0.69 -1.02 -7.00
N LEU A 33 -1.08 -0.09 -6.11
CA LEU A 33 -2.45 0.04 -5.62
C LEU A 33 -3.42 0.37 -6.74
N THR A 34 -3.07 1.30 -7.63
CA THR A 34 -3.91 1.69 -8.77
C THR A 34 -4.16 0.51 -9.71
N GLN A 35 -3.11 -0.25 -10.04
CA GLN A 35 -3.22 -1.45 -10.88
C GLN A 35 -4.06 -2.54 -10.20
N THR A 36 -3.83 -2.77 -8.90
CA THR A 36 -4.59 -3.77 -8.14
C THR A 36 -6.07 -3.39 -8.06
N TYR A 37 -6.38 -2.13 -7.77
CA TYR A 37 -7.74 -1.62 -7.74
C TYR A 37 -8.45 -1.79 -9.09
N ALA A 38 -7.79 -1.46 -10.22
CA ALA A 38 -8.36 -1.68 -11.55
C ALA A 38 -8.70 -3.17 -11.78
N CYS A 39 -7.78 -4.07 -11.45
CA CYS A 39 -8.00 -5.52 -11.56
C CYS A 39 -9.19 -6.00 -10.70
N VAL A 40 -9.29 -5.51 -9.46
CA VAL A 40 -10.37 -5.84 -8.53
C VAL A 40 -11.73 -5.42 -9.07
N VAL A 41 -11.82 -4.22 -9.63
CA VAL A 41 -13.06 -3.70 -10.24
C VAL A 41 -13.43 -4.48 -11.50
N GLU A 42 -12.48 -4.70 -12.40
CA GLU A 42 -12.73 -5.39 -13.69
C GLU A 42 -13.17 -6.86 -13.50
N ASN A 43 -12.69 -7.52 -12.45
CA ASN A 43 -12.99 -8.92 -12.17
C ASN A 43 -14.09 -9.11 -11.09
N GLY A 44 -14.62 -8.04 -10.52
CA GLY A 44 -15.65 -8.11 -9.47
C GLY A 44 -15.17 -8.78 -8.18
N LEU A 45 -13.92 -8.55 -7.78
CA LEU A 45 -13.33 -9.13 -6.58
C LEU A 45 -13.65 -8.25 -5.35
N GLU A 46 -14.06 -8.86 -4.24
CA GLU A 46 -14.20 -8.11 -2.98
C GLU A 46 -12.86 -7.99 -2.23
N TYR A 47 -11.96 -8.97 -2.39
CA TYR A 47 -10.70 -9.06 -1.67
C TYR A 47 -9.52 -9.19 -2.63
N SER A 48 -8.41 -8.55 -2.29
CA SER A 48 -7.11 -8.71 -2.97
C SER A 48 -5.96 -8.52 -1.99
N LYS A 49 -4.74 -8.79 -2.44
CA LYS A 49 -3.52 -8.65 -1.64
C LYS A 49 -2.41 -8.03 -2.50
N LEU A 50 -1.67 -7.11 -1.91
CA LEU A 50 -0.43 -6.57 -2.47
C LEU A 50 0.73 -6.93 -1.53
N VAL A 51 1.83 -7.43 -2.08
CA VAL A 51 3.04 -7.80 -1.32
C VAL A 51 4.15 -6.81 -1.67
N ILE A 52 4.71 -6.15 -0.66
CA ILE A 52 5.73 -5.11 -0.81
C ILE A 52 7.05 -5.61 -0.19
N GLY A 53 7.44 -6.83 -0.52
CA GLY A 53 8.65 -7.47 -0.01
C GLY A 53 8.57 -7.81 1.49
N GLU A 54 8.62 -6.80 2.35
CA GLU A 54 8.64 -6.90 3.81
C GLU A 54 7.25 -6.81 4.46
N ALA A 55 6.26 -6.26 3.75
CA ALA A 55 4.91 -6.09 4.26
C ALA A 55 3.86 -6.65 3.30
N ASP A 56 2.76 -7.12 3.89
CA ASP A 56 1.57 -7.60 3.21
C ASP A 56 0.43 -6.60 3.39
N VAL A 57 -0.15 -6.14 2.29
CA VAL A 57 -1.32 -5.25 2.30
C VAL A 57 -2.54 -6.03 1.84
N PHE A 58 -3.42 -6.39 2.77
CA PHE A 58 -4.71 -6.98 2.48
C PHE A 58 -5.70 -5.87 2.12
N LEU A 59 -6.40 -6.04 1.02
CA LEU A 59 -7.29 -5.02 0.45
C LEU A 59 -8.71 -5.57 0.38
N ARG A 60 -9.68 -4.70 0.66
CA ARG A 60 -11.12 -5.00 0.51
C ARG A 60 -11.84 -3.86 -0.19
N LEU A 61 -12.55 -4.19 -1.26
CA LEU A 61 -13.43 -3.28 -1.99
C LEU A 61 -14.88 -3.75 -1.82
N LYS A 62 -15.71 -2.97 -1.13
CA LYS A 62 -17.11 -3.32 -0.98
C LYS A 62 -17.89 -2.89 -2.22
N GLU A 63 -18.76 -3.77 -2.72
CA GLU A 63 -19.59 -3.50 -3.91
C GLU A 63 -20.44 -2.23 -3.77
N ASN A 64 -20.94 -1.94 -2.56
CA ASN A 64 -21.76 -0.77 -2.27
C ASN A 64 -20.95 0.53 -2.05
N GLU A 65 -19.63 0.45 -1.92
CA GLU A 65 -18.73 1.58 -1.64
C GLU A 65 -17.49 1.53 -2.56
N PRO A 66 -17.67 1.55 -3.90
CA PRO A 66 -16.55 1.31 -4.83
C PRO A 66 -15.49 2.42 -4.80
N HIS A 67 -15.82 3.61 -4.26
CA HIS A 67 -14.90 4.74 -4.15
C HIS A 67 -13.95 4.62 -2.94
N MET A 68 -14.06 3.56 -2.13
CA MET A 68 -13.31 3.41 -0.89
C MET A 68 -12.67 2.03 -0.83
N LEU A 69 -11.34 2.01 -0.88
CA LEU A 69 -10.53 0.80 -0.73
C LEU A 69 -10.08 0.68 0.73
N TYR A 70 -10.59 -0.34 1.41
CA TYR A 70 -10.17 -0.68 2.77
C TYR A 70 -8.88 -1.47 2.73
N TYR A 71 -8.01 -1.28 3.72
CA TYR A 71 -6.75 -2.02 3.81
C TYR A 71 -6.42 -2.46 5.23
N HIS A 72 -5.64 -3.52 5.33
CA HIS A 72 -4.93 -3.95 6.54
C HIS A 72 -3.47 -4.23 6.15
N LEU A 73 -2.55 -3.52 6.81
CA LEU A 73 -1.12 -3.73 6.69
C LEU A 73 -0.70 -4.76 7.73
N ALA A 74 -0.02 -5.81 7.28
CA ALA A 74 0.63 -6.81 8.11
C ALA A 74 2.14 -6.77 7.85
N GLU A 75 2.91 -6.85 8.93
CA GLU A 75 4.38 -6.81 8.91
C GLU A 75 4.89 -8.08 9.59
N PRO A 76 5.02 -9.20 8.83
CA PRO A 76 5.20 -10.52 9.41
C PRO A 76 6.42 -10.64 10.32
N ASN A 77 7.50 -9.92 10.00
CA ASN A 77 8.72 -9.92 10.81
C ASN A 77 8.49 -9.25 12.17
N ILE A 78 7.84 -8.09 12.19
CA ILE A 78 7.52 -7.35 13.42
C ILE A 78 6.52 -8.14 14.27
N GLU A 79 5.52 -8.73 13.62
CA GLU A 79 4.52 -9.57 14.30
C GLU A 79 5.14 -10.82 14.90
N ALA A 80 6.09 -11.47 14.20
CA ALA A 80 6.80 -12.63 14.71
C ALA A 80 7.70 -12.29 15.92
N GLU A 81 8.40 -11.15 15.87
CA GLU A 81 9.21 -10.65 16.99
C GLU A 81 8.33 -10.37 18.22
N ALA A 82 7.22 -9.66 18.04
CA ALA A 82 6.28 -9.35 19.12
C ALA A 82 5.65 -10.60 19.76
N GLN A 83 5.42 -11.67 18.98
CA GLN A 83 4.97 -12.96 19.52
C GLN A 83 6.05 -13.67 20.34
N SER A 84 7.32 -13.58 19.93
CA SER A 84 8.43 -14.16 20.69
C SER A 84 8.67 -13.49 22.04
N ASP A 85 8.35 -12.19 22.15
CA ASP A 85 8.44 -11.42 23.40
C ASP A 85 7.21 -11.61 24.32
N ALA A 86 6.10 -12.13 23.79
CA ALA A 86 4.87 -12.37 24.54
C ALA A 86 4.83 -13.74 25.24
N ASP A 87 5.80 -14.63 24.96
CA ASP A 87 6.06 -15.85 25.72
C ASP A 87 6.76 -15.49 27.06
N ILE A 88 6.00 -15.01 28.03
CA ILE A 88 6.38 -14.86 29.46
C ILE A 88 5.47 -15.67 30.37
#